data_AF-A0A857IYT5-F1
#
_entry.id   AF-A0A857IYT5-F1
#
_cell.length_a   1.000
_cell.length_b   1.000
_cell.length_c   1.000
_cell.angle_alpha   90.00
_cell.angle_beta   90.00
_cell.angle_gamma   90.00
#
_symmetry.space_group_name_H-M   'P 1'
#
loop_
_entity.id
_entity.type
_entity.pdbx_description
1 polymer ?
#
loop_
_entity_poly.entity_id
_entity_poly.type
_entity_poly.pdbx_seq_one_letter_code
_entity_poly.pdbx_strand_id
1 'polypeptide(L)'
;MEDQLLSSLSQMILGGVIAAAVAFWIFRWVGTQWMETSFAERVAIMAKEHQVLVGKLRQEMAAMLAEKKLQERDFAVLPGTWERLEKARSLWNFFVAPAKHQIDVKYLDLSELDRLMGDMEWYQSDMNRVKSLGGFARQKEFDAIRSNQHMRLVKDASREYEAYVNANAIYYPDDILAELKSLAAVFQSAVQEKEQAELHATQEVAAFPSVLDAAFDGRVDAMAGLLRKKLKSHEDAAAP
;
A
#
# COMPACT_ATOMS: atom_id res chain seq x y z
N MET A 1 -80.71 73.90 -12.49
CA MET A 1 -80.45 73.24 -11.18
C MET A 1 -79.93 71.81 -11.35
N GLU A 2 -80.24 71.11 -12.45
CA GLU A 2 -79.73 69.76 -12.74
C GLU A 2 -78.22 69.71 -13.05
N ASP A 3 -77.65 70.73 -13.72
CA ASP A 3 -76.22 70.74 -14.09
C ASP A 3 -75.25 70.85 -12.89
N GLN A 4 -75.65 71.51 -11.80
CA GLN A 4 -74.82 71.61 -10.58
C GLN A 4 -74.80 70.31 -9.76
N LEU A 5 -75.88 69.52 -9.81
CA LEU A 5 -75.95 68.20 -9.17
C LEU A 5 -75.12 67.18 -9.95
N LEU A 6 -75.16 67.20 -11.29
CA LEU A 6 -74.32 66.33 -12.12
C LEU A 6 -72.82 66.68 -12.04
N SER A 7 -72.48 67.97 -11.91
CA SER A 7 -71.09 68.41 -11.71
C SER A 7 -70.52 67.99 -10.35
N SER A 8 -71.30 68.08 -9.28
CA SER A 8 -70.85 67.63 -7.95
C SER A 8 -70.79 66.11 -7.82
N LEU A 9 -71.73 65.37 -8.43
CA LEU A 9 -71.67 63.90 -8.48
C LEU A 9 -70.48 63.40 -9.29
N SER A 10 -70.21 64.01 -10.46
CA SER A 10 -69.08 63.62 -11.31
C SER A 10 -67.73 63.92 -10.65
N GLN A 11 -67.59 65.02 -9.92
CA GLN A 11 -66.39 65.31 -9.13
C GLN A 11 -66.20 64.34 -7.95
N MET A 12 -67.28 63.91 -7.30
CA MET A 12 -67.21 62.92 -6.21
C MET A 12 -66.85 61.52 -6.73
N ILE A 13 -67.38 61.11 -7.89
CA ILE A 13 -67.03 59.84 -8.54
C ILE A 13 -65.58 59.90 -9.07
N LEU A 14 -65.16 61.01 -9.71
CA LEU A 14 -63.77 61.17 -10.14
C LEU A 14 -62.80 61.14 -8.94
N GLY A 15 -63.13 61.85 -7.85
CA GLY A 15 -62.33 61.83 -6.63
C GLY A 15 -62.23 60.44 -6.01
N GLY A 16 -63.34 59.68 -6.00
CA GLY A 16 -63.38 58.30 -5.52
C GLY A 16 -62.56 57.33 -6.39
N VAL A 17 -62.60 57.49 -7.72
CA VAL A 17 -61.83 56.65 -8.66
C VAL A 17 -60.33 56.94 -8.56
N ILE A 18 -59.94 58.20 -8.39
CA ILE A 18 -58.52 58.59 -8.21
C ILE A 18 -58.00 58.05 -6.87
N ALA A 19 -58.76 58.17 -5.79
CA ALA A 19 -58.37 57.63 -4.48
C ALA A 19 -58.25 56.10 -4.50
N ALA A 20 -59.17 55.40 -5.18
CA ALA A 20 -59.11 53.95 -5.34
C ALA A 20 -57.90 53.51 -6.19
N ALA A 21 -57.58 54.24 -7.26
CA ALA A 21 -56.42 53.96 -8.10
C ALA A 21 -55.09 54.15 -7.33
N VAL A 22 -54.99 55.20 -6.51
CA VAL A 22 -53.82 55.46 -5.66
C VAL A 22 -53.67 54.36 -4.59
N ALA A 23 -54.76 53.97 -3.94
CA ALA A 23 -54.74 52.89 -2.95
C ALA A 23 -54.34 51.55 -3.56
N PHE A 24 -54.86 51.21 -4.76
CA PHE A 24 -54.49 50.00 -5.48
C PHE A 24 -53.01 50.01 -5.89
N TRP A 25 -52.47 51.16 -6.33
CA TRP A 25 -51.07 51.29 -6.71
C TRP A 25 -50.12 51.12 -5.52
N ILE A 26 -50.44 51.74 -4.37
CA ILE A 26 -49.67 51.57 -3.13
C ILE A 26 -49.73 50.11 -2.65
N PHE A 27 -50.92 49.50 -2.63
CA PHE A 27 -51.08 48.11 -2.24
C PHE A 27 -50.29 47.16 -3.17
N ARG A 28 -50.32 47.42 -4.48
CA ARG A 28 -49.55 46.64 -5.45
C ARG A 28 -48.06 46.81 -5.23
N TRP A 29 -47.57 48.04 -5.01
CA TRP A 29 -46.15 48.31 -4.77
C TRP A 29 -45.64 47.66 -3.48
N VAL A 30 -46.37 47.81 -2.37
CA VAL A 30 -46.05 47.17 -1.09
C VAL A 30 -46.14 45.65 -1.20
N GLY A 31 -47.16 45.13 -1.89
CA GLY A 31 -47.32 43.69 -2.11
C GLY A 31 -46.19 43.08 -2.93
N THR A 32 -45.72 43.77 -3.98
CA THR A 32 -44.58 43.31 -4.80
C THR A 32 -43.27 43.34 -4.01
N GLN A 33 -43.00 44.41 -3.27
CA GLN A 33 -41.78 44.52 -2.46
C GLN A 33 -41.75 43.50 -1.31
N TRP A 34 -42.90 43.26 -0.67
CA TRP A 34 -43.02 42.27 0.39
C TRP A 34 -42.87 40.83 -0.12
N MET A 35 -43.45 40.52 -1.29
CA MET A 35 -43.27 39.22 -1.92
C MET A 35 -41.81 39.01 -2.35
N GLU A 36 -41.20 39.97 -3.04
CA GLU A 36 -39.81 39.87 -3.49
C GLU A 36 -38.83 39.67 -2.33
N THR A 37 -38.99 40.41 -1.23
CA THR A 37 -38.16 40.25 -0.02
C THR A 37 -38.35 38.89 0.64
N SER A 38 -39.60 38.44 0.80
CA SER A 38 -39.91 37.13 1.40
C SER A 38 -39.44 35.95 0.53
N PHE A 39 -39.54 36.08 -0.79
CA PHE A 39 -39.02 35.07 -1.73
C PHE A 39 -37.49 35.04 -1.72
N ALA A 40 -36.83 36.19 -1.73
CA ALA A 40 -35.37 36.27 -1.67
C ALA A 40 -34.82 35.64 -0.38
N GLU A 41 -35.47 35.88 0.76
CA GLU A 41 -35.09 35.28 2.04
C GLU A 41 -35.26 33.76 2.05
N ARG A 42 -36.40 33.25 1.55
CA ARG A 42 -36.66 31.81 1.45
C ARG A 42 -35.70 31.10 0.51
N VAL A 43 -35.39 31.72 -0.65
CA VAL A 43 -34.42 31.18 -1.60
C VAL A 43 -33.01 31.18 -1.00
N ALA A 44 -32.63 32.23 -0.26
CA ALA A 44 -31.33 32.28 0.40
C ALA A 44 -31.20 31.22 1.51
N ILE A 45 -32.25 30.97 2.29
CA ILE A 45 -32.28 29.91 3.31
C ILE A 45 -32.17 28.53 2.66
N MET A 46 -33.00 28.25 1.65
CA MET A 46 -32.93 26.98 0.91
C MET A 46 -31.55 26.76 0.26
N ALA A 47 -30.97 27.79 -0.36
CA ALA A 47 -29.64 27.69 -0.95
C ALA A 47 -28.55 27.37 0.08
N LYS A 48 -28.62 27.98 1.27
CA LYS A 48 -27.71 27.68 2.39
C LYS A 48 -27.88 26.25 2.89
N GLU A 49 -29.11 25.77 3.06
CA GLU A 49 -29.40 24.39 3.48
C GLU A 49 -28.89 23.37 2.44
N HIS A 50 -29.12 23.64 1.15
CA HIS A 50 -28.59 22.80 0.07
C HIS A 50 -27.06 22.78 0.03
N GLN A 51 -26.38 23.91 0.27
CA GLN A 51 -24.92 23.94 0.35
C GLN A 51 -24.37 23.14 1.54
N VAL A 52 -25.02 23.19 2.70
CA VAL A 52 -24.64 22.40 3.88
C VAL A 52 -24.85 20.91 3.60
N LEU A 53 -25.97 20.52 3.00
CA LEU A 53 -26.26 19.12 2.66
C LEU A 53 -25.25 18.57 1.62
N VAL A 54 -24.96 19.33 0.56
CA VAL A 54 -23.95 18.96 -0.44
C VAL A 54 -22.56 18.86 0.19
N GLY A 55 -22.24 19.74 1.14
CA GLY A 55 -20.98 19.69 1.90
C GLY A 55 -20.85 18.40 2.72
N LYS A 56 -21.90 18.04 3.47
CA LYS A 56 -21.95 16.80 4.26
C LYS A 56 -21.86 15.55 3.38
N LEU A 57 -22.63 15.49 2.30
CA LEU A 57 -22.57 14.39 1.33
C LEU A 57 -21.18 14.26 0.68
N ARG A 58 -20.52 15.37 0.35
CA ARG A 58 -19.14 15.35 -0.17
C ARG A 58 -18.14 14.88 0.87
N GLN A 59 -18.31 15.27 2.13
CA GLN A 59 -17.45 14.83 3.23
C GLN A 59 -17.62 13.34 3.50
N GLU A 60 -18.85 12.84 3.52
CA GLU A 60 -19.16 11.40 3.65
C GLU A 60 -18.61 10.61 2.46
N MET A 61 -18.82 11.07 1.23
CA MET A 61 -18.23 10.44 0.04
C MET A 61 -16.70 10.46 0.06
N ALA A 62 -16.09 11.56 0.51
CA ALA A 62 -14.63 11.66 0.64
C ALA A 62 -14.08 10.71 1.72
N ALA A 63 -14.79 10.56 2.84
CA ALA A 63 -14.45 9.61 3.89
C ALA A 63 -14.58 8.15 3.40
N MET A 64 -15.68 7.80 2.74
CA MET A 64 -15.86 6.46 2.13
C MET A 64 -14.83 6.17 1.03
N LEU A 65 -14.47 7.16 0.21
CA LEU A 65 -13.42 7.02 -0.81
C LEU A 65 -12.03 6.91 -0.19
N ALA A 66 -11.75 7.62 0.91
CA ALA A 66 -10.50 7.50 1.64
C ALA A 66 -10.37 6.11 2.28
N GLU A 67 -11.45 5.59 2.85
CA GLU A 67 -11.53 4.24 3.40
C GLU A 67 -11.32 3.17 2.31
N LYS A 68 -11.98 3.30 1.16
CA LYS A 68 -11.74 2.40 0.01
C LYS A 68 -10.30 2.47 -0.50
N LYS A 69 -9.72 3.66 -0.61
CA LYS A 69 -8.31 3.82 -1.02
C LYS A 69 -7.34 3.24 0.01
N LEU A 70 -7.67 3.32 1.29
CA LEU A 70 -6.88 2.68 2.35
C LEU A 70 -6.93 1.16 2.19
N GLN A 71 -8.13 0.61 1.98
CA GLN A 71 -8.32 -0.83 1.71
C GLN A 71 -7.58 -1.27 0.44
N GLU A 72 -7.66 -0.52 -0.66
CA GLU A 72 -6.91 -0.79 -1.89
C GLU A 72 -5.40 -0.82 -1.63
N ARG A 73 -4.88 0.08 -0.79
CA ARG A 73 -3.45 0.07 -0.41
C ARG A 73 -3.11 -1.11 0.50
N ASP A 74 -3.98 -1.48 1.44
CA ASP A 74 -3.78 -2.66 2.31
C ASP A 74 -3.61 -3.94 1.46
N PHE A 75 -4.41 -4.09 0.40
CA PHE A 75 -4.29 -5.22 -0.51
C PHE A 75 -3.15 -5.09 -1.53
N ALA A 76 -2.73 -3.87 -1.89
CA ALA A 76 -1.64 -3.65 -2.84
C ALA A 76 -0.25 -3.96 -2.27
N VAL A 77 -0.07 -3.84 -0.95
CA VAL A 77 1.23 -4.07 -0.30
C VAL A 77 1.53 -5.56 -0.12
N LEU A 78 0.50 -6.40 0.04
CA LEU A 78 0.66 -7.85 0.28
C LEU A 78 1.41 -8.57 -0.86
N PRO A 79 1.10 -8.40 -2.15
CA PRO A 79 1.86 -9.00 -3.24
C PRO A 79 3.34 -8.61 -3.22
N GLY A 80 3.65 -7.35 -2.96
CA GLY A 80 5.03 -6.87 -2.89
C GLY A 80 5.82 -7.45 -1.70
N THR A 81 5.12 -7.77 -0.62
CA THR A 81 5.69 -8.48 0.54
C THR A 81 5.98 -9.93 0.20
N TRP A 82 5.01 -10.58 -0.47
CA TRP A 82 5.10 -11.98 -0.87
C TRP A 82 6.23 -12.23 -1.87
N GLU A 83 6.38 -11.35 -2.86
CA GLU A 83 7.46 -11.42 -3.84
C GLU A 83 8.84 -11.37 -3.17
N ARG A 84 9.03 -10.47 -2.21
CA ARG A 84 10.28 -10.34 -1.45
C ARG A 84 10.55 -11.54 -0.55
N LEU A 85 9.50 -12.07 0.08
CA LEU A 85 9.57 -13.27 0.89
C LEU A 85 10.02 -14.47 0.04
N GLU A 86 9.38 -14.68 -1.10
CA GLU A 86 9.69 -15.78 -2.01
C GLU A 86 11.10 -15.64 -2.62
N LYS A 87 11.51 -14.41 -2.95
CA LYS A 87 12.89 -14.13 -3.36
C LYS A 87 13.90 -14.53 -2.29
N ALA A 88 13.68 -14.11 -1.04
CA ALA A 88 14.56 -14.49 0.08
C ALA A 88 14.59 -16.01 0.30
N ARG A 89 13.43 -16.67 0.24
CA ARG A 89 13.29 -18.13 0.34
C ARG A 89 14.03 -18.86 -0.79
N SER A 90 13.84 -18.44 -2.03
CA SER A 90 14.46 -19.05 -3.20
C SER A 90 15.98 -18.97 -3.13
N LEU A 91 16.52 -17.79 -2.78
CA LEU A 91 17.95 -17.60 -2.58
C LEU A 91 18.50 -18.45 -1.42
N TRP A 92 17.75 -18.54 -0.33
CA TRP A 92 18.12 -19.43 0.78
C TRP A 92 18.18 -20.90 0.35
N ASN A 93 17.13 -21.39 -0.31
CA ASN A 93 17.04 -22.76 -0.77
C ASN A 93 18.19 -23.10 -1.74
N PHE A 94 18.51 -22.19 -2.65
CA PHE A 94 19.66 -22.32 -3.53
C PHE A 94 20.99 -22.36 -2.75
N PHE A 95 21.12 -21.54 -1.71
CA PHE A 95 22.33 -21.47 -0.90
C PHE A 95 22.56 -22.73 -0.05
N VAL A 96 21.51 -23.36 0.47
CA VAL A 96 21.60 -24.53 1.36
C VAL A 96 21.47 -25.86 0.59
N ALA A 97 21.06 -25.84 -0.67
CA ALA A 97 20.94 -27.04 -1.51
C ALA A 97 22.19 -27.95 -1.41
N PRO A 98 22.03 -29.23 -0.99
CA PRO A 98 23.15 -30.17 -0.83
C PRO A 98 23.89 -30.46 -2.15
N ALA A 99 23.18 -30.41 -3.27
CA ALA A 99 23.72 -30.62 -4.60
C ALA A 99 24.18 -29.28 -5.22
N LYS A 100 25.20 -28.65 -4.64
CA LYS A 100 25.89 -27.56 -5.33
C LYS A 100 26.68 -28.18 -6.48
N HIS A 101 26.33 -27.86 -7.73
CA HIS A 101 27.25 -28.03 -8.85
C HIS A 101 28.45 -27.12 -8.63
N GLN A 102 29.41 -27.59 -7.83
CA GLN A 102 30.69 -26.92 -7.66
C GLN A 102 31.49 -27.12 -8.93
N ILE A 103 31.94 -26.00 -9.50
CA ILE A 103 32.88 -26.03 -10.61
C ILE A 103 34.20 -26.48 -10.02
N ASP A 104 34.75 -27.57 -10.57
CA ASP A 104 36.05 -28.07 -10.14
C ASP A 104 37.14 -27.21 -10.78
N VAL A 105 37.60 -26.19 -10.05
CA VAL A 105 38.66 -25.28 -10.45
C VAL A 105 40.05 -25.84 -10.12
N LYS A 106 40.13 -26.99 -9.44
CA LYS A 106 41.39 -27.63 -9.04
C LYS A 106 42.27 -27.95 -10.24
N TYR A 107 41.66 -28.39 -11.33
CA TYR A 107 42.34 -28.90 -12.52
C TYR A 107 42.36 -27.92 -13.69
N LEU A 108 41.70 -26.77 -13.56
CA LEU A 108 41.68 -25.76 -14.60
C LEU A 108 43.06 -25.11 -14.76
N ASP A 109 43.45 -24.89 -16.01
CA ASP A 109 44.61 -24.06 -16.30
C ASP A 109 44.31 -22.57 -16.00
N LEU A 110 45.35 -21.72 -16.01
CA LEU A 110 45.17 -20.30 -15.72
C LEU A 110 44.31 -19.57 -16.76
N SER A 111 44.31 -20.02 -18.03
CA SER A 111 43.54 -19.40 -19.10
C SER A 111 42.05 -19.73 -19.02
N GLU A 112 41.72 -20.98 -18.67
CA GLU A 112 40.37 -21.47 -18.40
C GLU A 112 39.81 -20.82 -17.13
N LEU A 113 40.64 -20.72 -16.09
CA LEU A 113 40.28 -20.05 -14.85
C LEU A 113 39.99 -18.55 -15.09
N ASP A 114 40.80 -17.88 -15.91
CA ASP A 114 40.60 -16.48 -16.28
C ASP A 114 39.29 -16.26 -17.06
N ARG A 115 38.99 -17.17 -18.00
CA ARG A 115 37.70 -17.14 -18.70
C ARG A 115 36.54 -17.38 -17.74
N LEU A 116 36.63 -18.38 -16.88
CA LEU A 116 35.59 -18.71 -15.91
C LEU A 116 35.30 -17.53 -14.97
N MET A 117 36.35 -16.90 -14.43
CA MET A 117 36.20 -15.77 -13.52
C MET A 117 35.84 -14.47 -14.26
N GLY A 118 36.13 -14.34 -15.55
CA GLY A 118 35.76 -13.19 -16.37
C GLY A 118 34.25 -13.05 -16.58
N ASP A 119 33.53 -14.17 -16.55
CA ASP A 119 32.06 -14.20 -16.62
C ASP A 119 31.39 -13.89 -15.26
N MET A 120 32.17 -13.74 -14.19
CA MET A 120 31.66 -13.54 -12.83
C MET A 120 31.94 -12.12 -12.30
N GLU A 121 31.03 -11.58 -11.50
CA GLU A 121 31.20 -10.28 -10.82
C GLU A 121 32.11 -10.39 -9.59
N TRP A 122 33.42 -10.50 -9.81
CA TRP A 122 34.41 -10.69 -8.73
C TRP A 122 35.29 -9.46 -8.52
N TYR A 123 35.71 -9.25 -7.27
CA TYR A 123 36.76 -8.28 -6.99
C TYR A 123 38.10 -8.78 -7.52
N GLN A 124 38.89 -7.89 -8.10
CA GLN A 124 40.20 -8.24 -8.65
C GLN A 124 41.13 -8.88 -7.60
N SER A 125 41.02 -8.47 -6.34
CA SER A 125 41.77 -9.06 -5.22
C SER A 125 41.44 -10.53 -5.01
N ASP A 126 40.18 -10.91 -5.16
CA ASP A 126 39.69 -12.27 -4.95
C ASP A 126 40.11 -13.17 -6.11
N MET A 127 40.02 -12.67 -7.34
CA MET A 127 40.54 -13.36 -8.52
C MET A 127 42.04 -13.62 -8.38
N ASN A 128 42.83 -12.61 -8.02
CA ASN A 128 44.28 -12.75 -7.85
C ASN A 128 44.63 -13.77 -6.76
N ARG A 129 43.88 -13.79 -5.66
CA ARG A 129 44.05 -14.75 -4.58
C ARG A 129 43.79 -16.19 -5.04
N VAL A 130 42.71 -16.45 -5.78
CA VAL A 130 42.45 -17.79 -6.36
C VAL A 130 43.53 -18.18 -7.38
N LYS A 131 43.95 -17.27 -8.27
CA LYS A 131 45.02 -17.54 -9.26
C LYS A 131 46.37 -17.86 -8.60
N SER A 132 46.67 -17.24 -7.45
CA SER A 132 47.92 -17.47 -6.72
C SER A 132 48.02 -18.86 -6.09
N LEU A 133 46.89 -19.56 -5.96
CA LEU A 133 46.80 -20.88 -5.35
C LEU A 133 46.76 -21.98 -6.42
N GLY A 134 47.21 -23.18 -6.04
CA GLY A 134 47.16 -24.38 -6.87
C GLY A 134 46.35 -25.50 -6.23
N GLY A 135 45.85 -26.41 -7.06
CA GLY A 135 45.24 -27.66 -6.62
C GLY A 135 44.10 -27.45 -5.61
N PHE A 136 44.13 -28.20 -4.51
CA PHE A 136 43.05 -28.22 -3.53
C PHE A 136 42.87 -26.87 -2.79
N ALA A 137 43.97 -26.14 -2.55
CA ALA A 137 43.89 -24.83 -1.91
C ALA A 137 43.11 -23.83 -2.76
N ARG A 138 43.29 -23.88 -4.09
CA ARG A 138 42.52 -23.08 -5.05
C ARG A 138 41.03 -23.38 -4.97
N GLN A 139 40.67 -24.66 -5.00
CA GLN A 139 39.28 -25.10 -4.91
C GLN A 139 38.63 -24.58 -3.62
N LYS A 140 39.29 -24.78 -2.49
CA LYS A 140 38.80 -24.33 -1.18
C LYS A 140 38.58 -22.82 -1.13
N GLU A 141 39.52 -22.04 -1.66
CA GLU A 141 39.41 -20.58 -1.68
C GLU A 141 38.29 -20.10 -2.62
N PHE A 142 38.18 -20.71 -3.80
CA PHE A 142 37.10 -20.43 -4.75
C PHE A 142 35.72 -20.73 -4.14
N ASP A 143 35.57 -21.87 -3.49
CA ASP A 143 34.33 -22.27 -2.82
C ASP A 143 34.00 -21.32 -1.66
N ALA A 144 35.00 -20.89 -0.89
CA ALA A 144 34.81 -19.94 0.22
C ALA A 144 34.32 -18.57 -0.28
N ILE A 145 34.97 -18.02 -1.32
CA ILE A 145 34.57 -16.74 -1.92
C ILE A 145 33.14 -16.83 -2.47
N ARG A 146 32.83 -17.90 -3.20
CA ARG A 146 31.50 -18.11 -3.76
C ARG A 146 30.43 -18.32 -2.68
N SER A 147 30.75 -19.05 -1.61
CA SER A 147 29.83 -19.20 -0.47
C SER A 147 29.54 -17.84 0.17
N ASN A 148 30.58 -17.02 0.39
CA ASN A 148 30.45 -15.68 0.94
C ASN A 148 29.59 -14.76 0.05
N GLN A 149 29.75 -14.83 -1.27
CA GLN A 149 28.93 -14.05 -2.21
C GLN A 149 27.45 -14.43 -2.11
N HIS A 150 27.12 -15.72 -2.17
CA HIS A 150 25.74 -16.16 -2.03
C HIS A 150 25.15 -15.81 -0.65
N MET A 151 25.94 -15.95 0.42
CA MET A 151 25.53 -15.54 1.77
C MET A 151 25.19 -14.05 1.83
N ARG A 152 25.96 -13.19 1.16
CA ARG A 152 25.63 -11.75 1.05
C ARG A 152 24.30 -11.53 0.34
N LEU A 153 24.06 -12.20 -0.80
CA LEU A 153 22.80 -12.10 -1.53
C LEU A 153 21.59 -12.50 -0.67
N VAL A 154 21.73 -13.58 0.09
CA VAL A 154 20.71 -14.05 1.04
C VAL A 154 20.46 -12.99 2.14
N LYS A 155 21.53 -12.47 2.75
CA LYS A 155 21.44 -11.43 3.79
C LYS A 155 20.75 -10.18 3.26
N ASP A 156 21.10 -9.75 2.06
CA ASP A 156 20.54 -8.56 1.44
C ASP A 156 19.05 -8.76 1.09
N ALA A 157 18.66 -9.91 0.55
CA ALA A 157 17.26 -10.23 0.29
C ALA A 157 16.42 -10.31 1.58
N SER A 158 16.98 -10.90 2.64
CA SER A 158 16.32 -10.97 3.95
C SER A 158 16.12 -9.58 4.56
N ARG A 159 17.13 -8.70 4.48
CA ARG A 159 17.04 -7.30 4.91
C ARG A 159 16.04 -6.51 4.07
N GLU A 160 16.00 -6.72 2.76
CA GLU A 160 15.05 -6.08 1.85
C GLU A 160 13.60 -6.44 2.24
N TYR A 161 13.34 -7.73 2.50
CA TYR A 161 12.05 -8.20 2.99
C TYR A 161 11.66 -7.54 4.31
N GLU A 162 12.53 -7.60 5.32
CA GLU A 162 12.27 -7.03 6.64
C GLU A 162 12.06 -5.50 6.58
N ALA A 163 12.89 -4.78 5.82
CA ALA A 163 12.74 -3.35 5.61
C ALA A 163 11.39 -3.03 4.96
N TYR A 164 10.95 -3.82 3.98
CA TYR A 164 9.66 -3.64 3.32
C TYR A 164 8.49 -3.91 4.27
N VAL A 165 8.54 -4.97 5.09
CA VAL A 165 7.53 -5.26 6.11
C VAL A 165 7.44 -4.11 7.12
N ASN A 166 8.58 -3.62 7.60
CA ASN A 166 8.61 -2.53 8.58
C ASN A 166 8.13 -1.20 7.98
N ALA A 167 8.52 -0.88 6.75
CA ALA A 167 8.09 0.33 6.06
C ALA A 167 6.57 0.37 5.82
N ASN A 168 5.96 -0.79 5.67
CA ASN A 168 4.53 -0.93 5.40
C ASN A 168 3.73 -1.47 6.59
N ALA A 169 4.30 -1.47 7.80
CA ALA A 169 3.71 -2.07 9.00
C ALA A 169 2.26 -1.63 9.26
N ILE A 170 1.95 -0.36 8.96
CA ILE A 170 0.64 0.27 9.18
C ILE A 170 -0.47 -0.38 8.33
N TYR A 171 -0.12 -0.98 7.19
CA TYR A 171 -1.08 -1.54 6.24
C TYR A 171 -1.41 -3.02 6.52
N TYR A 172 -0.72 -3.66 7.46
CA TYR A 172 -0.98 -5.05 7.81
C TYR A 172 -1.85 -5.16 9.07
N PRO A 173 -2.78 -6.11 9.13
CA PRO A 173 -3.39 -6.53 10.39
C PRO A 173 -2.31 -7.00 11.38
N ASP A 174 -2.50 -6.74 12.67
CA ASP A 174 -1.54 -7.09 13.73
C ASP A 174 -1.14 -8.57 13.69
N ASP A 175 -2.12 -9.46 13.47
CA ASP A 175 -1.89 -10.92 13.37
C ASP A 175 -0.96 -11.28 12.20
N ILE A 176 -1.18 -10.66 11.03
CA ILE A 176 -0.36 -10.91 9.83
C ILE A 176 1.02 -10.28 10.00
N LEU A 177 1.09 -9.08 10.56
CA LEU A 177 2.36 -8.41 10.84
C LEU A 177 3.21 -9.24 11.80
N ALA A 178 2.61 -9.82 12.84
CA ALA A 178 3.31 -10.70 13.77
C ALA A 178 3.89 -11.92 13.06
N GLU A 179 3.14 -12.56 12.17
CA GLU A 179 3.63 -13.70 11.37
C GLU A 179 4.74 -13.30 10.40
N LEU A 180 4.60 -12.19 9.67
CA LEU A 180 5.63 -11.69 8.76
C LEU A 180 6.94 -11.38 9.52
N LYS A 181 6.85 -10.75 10.69
CA LYS A 181 8.01 -10.50 11.55
C LYS A 181 8.61 -11.79 12.12
N SER A 182 7.77 -12.77 12.47
CA SER A 182 8.25 -14.09 12.88
C SER A 182 9.03 -14.77 11.77
N LEU A 183 8.56 -14.71 10.52
CA LEU A 183 9.28 -15.27 9.37
C LEU A 183 10.61 -14.57 9.13
N ALA A 184 10.66 -13.23 9.25
CA ALA A 184 11.90 -12.47 9.18
C ALA A 184 12.93 -12.95 10.24
N ALA A 185 12.48 -13.16 11.48
CA ALA A 185 13.32 -13.65 12.56
C ALA A 185 13.86 -15.07 12.30
N VAL A 186 13.05 -15.95 11.70
CA VAL A 186 13.49 -17.29 11.30
C VAL A 186 14.60 -17.21 10.24
N PHE A 187 14.45 -16.36 9.21
CA PHE A 187 15.51 -16.16 8.21
C PHE A 187 16.80 -15.66 8.84
N GLN A 188 16.73 -14.63 9.69
CA GLN A 188 17.91 -14.09 10.35
C GLN A 188 18.61 -15.15 11.21
N SER A 189 17.84 -15.94 11.96
CA SER A 189 18.38 -17.01 12.81
C SER A 189 19.07 -18.07 11.96
N ALA A 190 18.42 -18.52 10.88
CA ALA A 190 18.99 -19.51 9.97
C ALA A 190 20.30 -19.01 9.32
N VAL A 191 20.33 -17.75 8.87
CA VAL A 191 21.53 -17.11 8.32
C VAL A 191 22.67 -17.06 9.34
N GLN A 192 22.39 -16.67 10.58
CA GLN A 192 23.39 -16.58 11.65
C GLN A 192 23.95 -17.95 12.01
N GLU A 193 23.08 -18.95 12.17
CA GLU A 193 23.48 -20.31 12.53
C GLU A 193 24.34 -20.94 11.43
N LYS A 194 23.99 -20.69 10.17
CA LYS A 194 24.78 -21.15 9.01
C LYS A 194 26.15 -20.45 8.94
N GLU A 195 26.22 -19.16 9.22
CA GLU A 195 27.48 -18.42 9.32
C GLU A 195 28.37 -18.97 10.45
N GLN A 196 27.79 -19.27 11.61
CA GLN A 196 28.49 -19.91 12.71
C GLN A 196 28.98 -21.32 12.33
N ALA A 197 28.16 -22.12 11.66
CA ALA A 197 28.55 -23.46 11.21
C ALA A 197 29.72 -23.43 10.22
N GLU A 198 29.78 -22.44 9.32
CA GLU A 198 30.90 -22.25 8.40
C GLU A 198 32.17 -21.82 9.13
N LEU A 199 32.07 -20.98 10.16
CA LEU A 199 33.21 -20.58 11.00
C LEU A 199 33.78 -21.74 11.81
N HIS A 200 32.92 -22.61 12.33
CA HIS A 200 33.32 -23.75 13.18
C HIS A 200 33.62 -25.03 12.39
N ALA A 201 33.55 -25.01 11.06
CA ALA A 201 33.77 -26.16 10.18
C ALA A 201 32.94 -27.40 10.56
N THR A 202 31.81 -27.20 11.23
CA THR A 202 30.90 -28.28 11.66
C THR A 202 30.04 -28.74 10.48
N GLN A 203 30.05 -30.05 10.24
CA GLN A 203 29.41 -30.69 9.07
C GLN A 203 27.87 -30.79 9.15
N GLU A 204 27.23 -30.40 10.24
CA GLU A 204 25.77 -30.55 10.46
C GLU A 204 24.91 -29.48 9.75
N VAL A 205 25.30 -29.04 8.57
CA VAL A 205 24.49 -28.09 7.77
C VAL A 205 23.33 -28.78 7.03
N ALA A 206 23.29 -30.11 6.99
CA ALA A 206 22.30 -30.87 6.23
C ALA A 206 20.85 -30.70 6.73
N ALA A 207 20.63 -30.21 7.96
CA ALA A 207 19.29 -30.05 8.54
C ALA A 207 18.62 -28.69 8.25
N PHE A 208 19.31 -27.72 7.66
CA PHE A 208 18.79 -26.36 7.49
C PHE A 208 17.66 -26.18 6.45
N PRO A 209 17.64 -26.89 5.31
CA PRO A 209 16.52 -26.78 4.37
C PRO A 209 15.19 -27.17 5.03
N SER A 210 15.21 -28.21 5.88
CA SER A 210 13.99 -28.71 6.54
C SER A 210 13.48 -27.78 7.63
N VAL A 211 14.32 -26.97 8.28
CA VAL A 211 13.88 -25.98 9.29
C VAL A 211 13.08 -24.86 8.65
N LEU A 212 13.54 -24.33 7.51
CA LEU A 212 12.82 -23.27 6.81
C LEU A 212 11.60 -23.81 6.08
N ASP A 213 11.68 -24.96 5.43
CA ASP A 213 10.47 -25.56 4.87
C ASP A 213 9.43 -25.88 5.95
N ALA A 214 9.81 -26.39 7.12
CA ALA A 214 8.89 -26.61 8.24
C ALA A 214 8.36 -25.30 8.86
N ALA A 215 9.16 -24.23 8.88
CA ALA A 215 8.73 -22.92 9.35
C ALA A 215 7.73 -22.26 8.40
N PHE A 216 7.83 -22.55 7.10
CA PHE A 216 6.90 -22.06 6.09
C PHE A 216 5.66 -22.95 5.93
N ASP A 217 5.78 -24.24 6.21
CA ASP A 217 4.69 -25.21 6.05
C ASP A 217 3.48 -24.83 6.93
N GLY A 218 2.31 -24.73 6.30
CA GLY A 218 1.06 -24.30 6.92
C GLY A 218 0.96 -22.83 7.33
N ARG A 219 2.06 -22.07 7.47
CA ARG A 219 2.00 -20.63 7.81
C ARG A 219 1.48 -19.77 6.68
N VAL A 220 1.81 -20.14 5.45
CA VAL A 220 1.29 -19.49 4.24
C VAL A 220 -0.22 -19.65 4.14
N ASP A 221 -0.71 -20.87 4.38
CA ASP A 221 -2.14 -21.17 4.39
C ASP A 221 -2.86 -20.49 5.56
N ALA A 222 -2.20 -20.37 6.72
CA ALA A 222 -2.72 -19.63 7.86
C ALA A 222 -2.89 -18.12 7.54
N MET A 223 -1.86 -17.48 6.94
CA MET A 223 -1.95 -16.08 6.51
C MET A 223 -3.04 -15.89 5.43
N ALA A 224 -3.15 -16.82 4.46
CA ALA A 224 -4.21 -16.79 3.46
C ALA A 224 -5.61 -16.94 4.10
N GLY A 225 -5.74 -17.78 5.13
CA GLY A 225 -6.96 -17.95 5.90
C GLY A 225 -7.36 -16.67 6.66
N LEU A 226 -6.40 -16.00 7.30
CA LEU A 226 -6.61 -14.72 7.98
C LEU A 226 -7.05 -13.64 6.99
N LEU A 227 -6.42 -13.56 5.82
CA LEU A 227 -6.81 -12.64 4.76
C LEU A 227 -8.23 -12.90 4.25
N ARG A 228 -8.59 -14.16 4.00
CA ARG A 228 -9.97 -14.53 3.59
C ARG A 228 -11.00 -14.17 4.67
N LYS A 229 -10.68 -14.42 5.94
CA LYS A 229 -11.56 -14.07 7.06
C LYS A 229 -11.77 -12.54 7.15
N LYS A 230 -10.69 -11.76 6.99
CA LYS A 230 -10.77 -10.30 6.98
C LYS A 230 -11.59 -9.81 5.78
N LEU A 231 -11.34 -10.35 4.58
CA LEU A 231 -12.08 -10.00 3.36
C LEU A 231 -13.59 -10.27 3.53
N LYS A 232 -13.94 -11.44 4.07
CA LYS A 232 -15.33 -11.79 4.36
C LYS A 232 -15.96 -10.87 5.41
N SER A 233 -15.23 -10.51 6.47
CA SER A 233 -15.74 -9.55 7.47
C SER A 233 -15.99 -8.16 6.90
N HIS A 234 -15.23 -7.77 5.87
CA HIS A 234 -15.47 -6.51 5.15
C HIS A 234 -16.66 -6.60 4.20
N GLU A 235 -16.84 -7.72 3.50
CA GLU A 235 -18.03 -7.96 2.67
C GLU A 235 -19.30 -7.98 3.51
N ASP A 236 -19.27 -8.63 4.68
CA ASP A 236 -20.39 -8.70 5.61
C ASP A 236 -20.71 -7.33 6.24
N ALA A 237 -19.69 -6.48 6.48
CA ALA A 237 -19.88 -5.12 6.99
C ALA A 237 -20.35 -4.11 5.91
N ALA A 238 -20.13 -4.43 4.63
CA ALA A 238 -20.55 -3.62 3.49
C ALA A 238 -21.94 -4.03 2.94
N ALA A 239 -22.52 -5.13 3.44
CA ALA A 239 -23.87 -5.55 3.10
C ALA A 239 -24.90 -4.64 3.82
N PRO A 240 -25.86 -4.04 3.10
CA PRO A 240 -26.85 -3.11 3.65
C PRO A 240 -27.90 -3.77 4.55
#